data_AF-A0A2T4PUJ6-F1
#
_entry.id   AF-A0A2T4PUJ6-F1
#
_cell.length_a   1.000
_cell.length_b   1.000
_cell.length_c   1.000
_cell.angle_alpha   90.00
_cell.angle_beta   90.00
_cell.angle_gamma   90.00
#
_symmetry.space_group_name_H-M   'P 1'
#
loop_
_entity.id
_entity.type
_entity.pdbx_description
1 polymer ?
#
loop_
_entity_poly.entity_id
_entity_poly.type
_entity_poly.pdbx_seq_one_letter_code
_entity_poly.pdbx_strand_id
1 'polypeptide(L)'
;MKYNLSYVLGALLSVPMAFIAFLFSVFQLDLHFMIDTAVFAGSYVFSFLPIQWYSSRKYLKEMGLTRREFHFIRKQLNDAQPKLKRLYKNYMRVRSYSEFKNLNEVAKLARTIYNTVKQSPEKFYAVESFFYSHLDNTVNLIDNYTMLQRMPNKSKEEKAKLKQTKLTIDENKRTLVADLKQLNESSYHQLDIEMELADIAKDRNSYRQAITESTKEKVNLKKNAKKYEYEMERKDD
;
A
#
# COMPACT_ATOMS: atom_id res chain seq x y z
N MET A 1 2.00 6.94 8.58
CA MET A 1 3.13 7.85 8.88
C MET A 1 2.90 9.30 8.44
N LYS A 2 1.86 9.59 7.63
CA LYS A 2 1.54 10.95 7.15
C LYS A 2 1.14 11.96 8.24
N TYR A 3 0.57 11.52 9.38
CA TYR A 3 0.19 12.41 10.49
C TYR A 3 1.39 12.96 11.30
N ASN A 4 2.48 12.18 11.41
CA ASN A 4 3.71 12.70 12.03
C ASN A 4 4.43 13.65 11.06
N LEU A 5 4.27 13.43 9.76
CA LEU A 5 4.79 14.31 8.71
C LEU A 5 4.06 15.66 8.71
N SER A 6 2.73 15.68 8.89
CA SER A 6 1.98 16.94 9.03
C SER A 6 2.36 17.71 10.29
N TYR A 7 2.65 17.00 11.39
CA TYR A 7 3.16 17.62 12.62
C TYR A 7 4.53 18.29 12.42
N VAL A 8 5.47 17.58 11.78
CA VAL A 8 6.82 18.12 11.50
C VAL A 8 6.77 19.26 10.48
N LEU A 9 5.97 19.15 9.41
CA LEU A 9 5.79 20.22 8.42
C LEU A 9 5.11 21.45 9.04
N GLY A 10 4.10 21.24 9.89
CA GLY A 10 3.43 22.30 10.61
C GLY A 10 4.37 23.05 11.55
N ALA A 11 5.19 22.32 12.32
CA ALA A 11 6.19 22.90 13.22
C ALA A 11 7.31 23.63 12.45
N LEU A 12 7.76 23.08 11.31
CA LEU A 12 8.82 23.67 10.49
C LEU A 12 8.40 25.00 9.86
N LEU A 13 7.12 25.12 9.47
CA LEU A 13 6.56 26.35 8.89
C LEU A 13 6.12 27.36 9.96
N SER A 14 5.69 26.91 11.15
CA SER A 14 5.21 27.80 12.21
C SER A 14 6.32 28.54 12.94
N VAL A 15 7.52 27.97 13.07
CA VAL A 15 8.68 28.63 13.71
C VAL A 15 9.12 29.92 13.00
N PRO A 16 9.42 29.92 11.68
CA PRO A 16 9.82 31.15 10.98
C PRO A 16 8.70 32.19 10.94
N MET A 17 7.43 31.78 10.83
CA MET A 17 6.30 32.70 10.90
C MET A 17 6.15 33.37 12.27
N ALA A 18 6.30 32.60 13.36
CA ALA A 18 6.31 33.15 14.71
C ALA A 18 7.50 34.10 14.93
N PHE A 19 8.66 33.78 14.34
CA PHE A 19 9.85 34.63 14.41
C PHE A 19 9.67 35.95 13.67
N ILE A 20 9.04 35.96 12.49
CA ILE A 20 8.71 37.18 11.76
C ILE A 20 7.73 38.05 12.56
N ALA A 21 6.69 37.45 13.15
CA ALA A 21 5.74 38.16 14.00
C ALA A 21 6.40 38.75 15.25
N PHE A 22 7.35 38.02 15.86
CA PHE A 22 8.15 38.50 16.98
C PHE A 22 9.04 39.68 16.59
N LEU A 23 9.77 39.60 15.47
CA LEU A 23 10.59 40.71 14.99
C LEU A 23 9.74 41.94 14.66
N PHE A 24 8.58 41.76 14.04
CA PHE A 24 7.65 42.86 13.76
C PHE A 24 7.15 43.52 15.06
N SER A 25 6.86 42.73 16.08
CA SER A 25 6.45 43.22 17.40
C SER A 25 7.55 44.05 18.06
N VAL A 26 8.79 43.54 18.06
CA VAL A 26 9.94 44.20 18.67
C VAL A 26 10.35 45.49 17.95
N PHE A 27 10.33 45.52 16.61
CA PHE A 27 10.85 46.66 15.84
C PHE A 27 9.81 47.70 15.45
N GLN A 28 8.53 47.32 15.33
CA GLN A 28 7.49 48.22 14.81
C GLN A 28 6.51 48.69 15.89
N LEU A 29 6.29 47.88 16.93
CA LEU A 29 5.28 48.15 17.96
C LEU A 29 5.89 48.57 19.30
N ASP A 30 7.21 48.42 19.49
CA ASP A 30 7.96 48.74 20.72
C ASP A 30 7.24 48.23 22.00
N LEU A 31 6.75 46.98 21.94
CA LEU A 31 6.02 46.40 23.07
C LEU A 31 6.97 45.96 24.19
N HIS A 32 6.39 45.74 25.38
CA HIS A 32 7.14 45.19 26.50
C HIS A 32 7.52 43.72 26.23
N PHE A 33 8.73 43.31 26.61
CA PHE A 33 9.29 41.97 26.34
C PHE A 33 8.36 40.78 26.68
N MET A 34 7.56 40.91 27.74
CA MET A 34 6.56 39.89 28.11
C MET A 34 5.46 39.73 27.05
N ILE A 35 5.04 40.83 26.43
CA ILE A 35 4.03 40.85 25.37
C ILE A 35 4.63 40.28 24.08
N ASP A 36 5.88 40.61 23.73
CA ASP A 36 6.54 40.03 22.56
C ASP A 36 6.69 38.50 22.66
N THR A 37 7.02 38.02 23.86
CA THR A 37 7.09 36.58 24.13
C THR A 37 5.71 35.93 23.99
N ALA A 38 4.64 36.61 24.43
CA ALA A 38 3.27 36.16 24.23
C ALA A 38 2.85 36.19 22.75
N VAL A 39 3.27 37.19 21.98
CA VAL A 39 3.05 37.29 20.53
C VAL A 39 3.76 36.14 19.82
N PHE A 40 4.99 35.80 20.19
CA PHE A 40 5.70 34.66 19.63
C PHE A 40 4.96 33.34 19.90
N ALA A 41 4.60 33.08 21.16
CA ALA A 41 3.89 31.86 21.54
C ALA A 41 2.49 31.79 20.88
N GLY A 42 1.76 32.90 20.86
CA GLY A 42 0.44 33.02 20.23
C GLY A 42 0.50 32.80 18.72
N SER A 43 1.47 33.42 18.04
CA SER A 43 1.68 33.29 16.59
C SER A 43 2.08 31.87 16.20
N TYR A 44 2.90 31.21 17.02
CA TYR A 44 3.26 29.81 16.83
C TYR A 44 2.04 28.89 16.90
N VAL A 45 1.22 29.02 17.95
CA VAL A 45 0.00 28.22 18.13
C VAL A 45 -1.01 28.51 17.01
N PHE A 46 -1.23 29.79 16.70
CA PHE A 46 -2.17 30.24 15.68
C PHE A 46 -1.78 29.73 14.28
N SER A 47 -0.49 29.69 13.96
CA SER A 47 -0.01 29.17 12.68
C SER A 47 -0.07 27.63 12.62
N PHE A 48 0.14 26.95 13.74
CA PHE A 48 0.21 25.49 13.79
C PHE A 48 -1.18 24.80 13.74
N LEU A 49 -2.17 25.32 14.46
CA LEU A 49 -3.51 24.73 14.55
C LEU A 49 -4.24 24.53 13.20
N PRO A 50 -4.32 25.53 12.29
CA PRO A 50 -5.03 25.38 11.03
C PRO A 50 -4.37 24.36 10.09
N ILE A 51 -3.03 24.27 10.08
CA ILE A 51 -2.28 23.28 9.30
C ILE A 51 -2.68 21.86 9.71
N GLN A 52 -2.76 21.62 11.02
CA GLN A 52 -3.11 20.30 11.55
C GLN A 52 -4.59 19.96 11.28
N TRP A 53 -5.49 20.93 11.40
CA TRP A 53 -6.92 20.70 11.18
C TRP A 53 -7.25 20.45 9.71
N TYR A 54 -6.62 21.22 8.80
CA TYR A 54 -6.78 21.05 7.36
C TYR A 54 -6.16 19.74 6.86
N SER A 55 -4.93 19.42 7.29
CA SER A 55 -4.24 18.19 6.88
C SER A 55 -5.02 16.93 7.29
N SER A 56 -5.59 16.91 8.50
CA SER A 56 -6.38 15.77 8.98
C SER A 56 -7.68 15.59 8.19
N ARG A 57 -8.39 16.69 7.89
CA ARG A 57 -9.61 16.64 7.06
C ARG A 57 -9.32 16.21 5.63
N LYS A 58 -8.26 16.74 5.01
CA LYS A 58 -7.86 16.37 3.65
C LYS A 58 -7.48 14.90 3.57
N TYR A 59 -6.69 14.39 4.51
CA TYR A 59 -6.30 12.97 4.57
C TYR A 59 -7.51 12.05 4.68
N LEU A 60 -8.47 12.36 5.56
CA LEU A 60 -9.69 11.58 5.70
C LEU A 60 -10.59 11.65 4.45
N LYS A 61 -10.69 12.83 3.83
CA LYS A 61 -11.46 13.03 2.59
C LYS A 61 -10.84 12.29 1.40
N GLU A 62 -9.51 12.29 1.28
CA GLU A 62 -8.78 11.54 0.25
C GLU A 62 -8.99 10.03 0.35
N MET A 63 -9.13 9.50 1.56
CA MET A 63 -9.39 8.07 1.80
C MET A 63 -10.89 7.72 1.83
N GLY A 64 -11.79 8.70 1.74
CA GLY A 64 -13.23 8.48 1.85
C GLY A 64 -13.71 8.01 3.23
N LEU A 65 -12.90 8.20 4.28
CA LEU A 65 -13.21 7.71 5.64
C LEU A 65 -13.76 8.82 6.53
N THR A 66 -14.75 8.48 7.35
CA THR A 66 -15.16 9.32 8.47
C THR A 66 -14.13 9.26 9.62
N ARG A 67 -14.13 10.28 10.48
CA ARG A 67 -13.28 10.31 11.68
C ARG A 67 -13.48 9.11 12.59
N ARG A 68 -14.73 8.63 12.71
CA ARG A 68 -15.11 7.50 13.56
C ARG A 68 -14.54 6.19 13.01
N GLU A 69 -14.69 5.97 11.70
CA GLU A 69 -14.13 4.78 11.03
C GLU A 69 -12.61 4.76 11.12
N PHE A 70 -11.95 5.89 10.85
CA PHE A 70 -10.50 5.97 10.98
C PHE A 70 -10.03 5.66 12.41
N HIS A 71 -10.70 6.21 13.43
CA HIS A 71 -10.39 5.90 14.83
C HIS A 71 -10.59 4.41 15.14
N PHE A 72 -11.68 3.82 14.66
CA PHE A 72 -11.96 2.40 14.80
C PHE A 72 -10.86 1.53 14.16
N ILE A 73 -10.51 1.79 12.91
CA ILE A 73 -9.44 1.08 12.19
C ILE A 73 -8.11 1.21 12.95
N ARG A 74 -7.81 2.42 13.44
CA ARG A 74 -6.60 2.68 14.23
C ARG A 74 -6.57 1.84 15.51
N LYS A 75 -7.70 1.71 16.21
CA LYS A 75 -7.83 0.85 17.38
C LYS A 75 -7.53 -0.60 17.01
N GLN A 76 -8.14 -1.12 15.95
CA GLN A 76 -7.91 -2.50 15.49
C GLN A 76 -6.45 -2.76 15.10
N LEU A 77 -5.79 -1.79 14.44
CA LEU A 77 -4.35 -1.88 14.15
C LEU A 77 -3.51 -1.92 15.43
N ASN A 78 -3.84 -1.08 16.43
CA ASN A 78 -3.14 -1.07 17.70
C ASN A 78 -3.30 -2.40 18.46
N ASP A 79 -4.49 -3.01 18.40
CA ASP A 79 -4.79 -4.30 19.03
C ASP A 79 -4.10 -5.46 18.29
N ALA A 80 -3.93 -5.38 16.97
CA ALA A 80 -3.24 -6.37 16.15
C ALA A 80 -1.70 -6.33 16.28
N GLN A 81 -1.13 -5.15 16.53
CA GLN A 81 0.31 -4.95 16.64
C GLN A 81 1.00 -5.88 17.68
N PRO A 82 0.52 -6.02 18.93
CA PRO A 82 1.13 -6.94 19.90
C PRO A 82 0.97 -8.41 19.47
N LYS A 83 -0.14 -8.78 18.82
CA LYS A 83 -0.36 -10.14 18.29
C LYS A 83 0.68 -10.50 17.24
N LEU A 84 0.98 -9.57 16.33
CA LEU A 84 2.08 -9.73 15.37
C LEU A 84 3.42 -9.90 16.08
N LYS A 85 3.77 -9.03 17.02
CA LYS A 85 5.04 -9.16 17.77
C LYS A 85 5.17 -10.53 18.45
N ARG A 86 4.08 -11.05 19.02
CA ARG A 86 4.01 -12.39 19.63
C ARG A 86 4.27 -13.49 18.60
N LEU A 87 3.58 -13.44 17.46
CA LEU A 87 3.81 -14.34 16.33
C LEU A 87 5.28 -14.34 15.89
N TYR A 88 5.89 -13.15 15.74
CA TYR A 88 7.31 -12.99 15.39
C TYR A 88 8.24 -13.67 16.39
N LYS A 89 8.00 -13.43 17.68
CA LYS A 89 8.78 -14.01 18.77
C LYS A 89 8.69 -15.54 18.79
N ASN A 90 7.53 -16.11 18.45
CA ASN A 90 7.31 -17.55 18.57
C ASN A 90 7.87 -18.36 17.41
N TYR A 91 7.73 -17.90 16.15
CA TYR A 91 8.34 -18.66 15.05
C TYR A 91 9.87 -18.67 15.13
N MET A 92 10.50 -17.60 15.64
CA MET A 92 11.97 -17.53 15.80
C MET A 92 12.51 -18.53 16.83
N ARG A 93 11.67 -19.08 17.70
CA ARG A 93 12.06 -20.06 18.73
C ARG A 93 12.14 -21.50 18.20
N VAL A 94 11.69 -21.74 16.97
CA VAL A 94 11.65 -23.07 16.35
C VAL A 94 13.00 -23.42 15.75
N ARG A 95 13.53 -24.59 16.10
CA ARG A 95 14.86 -25.06 15.66
C ARG A 95 14.85 -25.75 14.29
N SER A 96 13.72 -26.36 13.90
CA SER A 96 13.61 -27.05 12.62
C SER A 96 13.51 -26.05 11.47
N TYR A 97 14.39 -26.18 10.48
CA TYR A 97 14.43 -25.29 9.32
C TYR A 97 13.11 -25.28 8.53
N SER A 98 12.53 -26.47 8.27
CA SER A 98 11.27 -26.60 7.53
C SER A 98 10.11 -25.94 8.27
N GLU A 99 10.01 -26.15 9.58
CA GLU A 99 8.98 -25.53 10.42
C GLU A 99 9.17 -24.02 10.51
N PHE A 100 10.41 -23.57 10.72
CA PHE A 100 10.77 -22.16 10.71
C PHE A 100 10.36 -21.47 9.41
N LYS A 101 10.68 -22.07 8.25
CA LYS A 101 10.31 -21.54 6.93
C LYS A 101 8.79 -21.37 6.83
N ASN A 102 8.01 -22.40 7.19
CA ASN A 102 6.56 -22.34 7.09
C ASN A 102 5.95 -21.27 8.00
N LEU A 103 6.36 -21.23 9.26
CA LEU A 103 5.85 -20.24 10.23
C LEU A 103 6.29 -18.80 9.89
N ASN A 104 7.49 -18.63 9.32
CA ASN A 104 7.95 -17.34 8.81
C ASN A 104 7.09 -16.84 7.64
N GLU A 105 6.69 -17.72 6.72
CA GLU A 105 5.77 -17.36 5.63
C GLU A 105 4.43 -16.87 6.18
N VAL A 106 3.87 -17.55 7.19
CA VAL A 106 2.65 -17.11 7.90
C VAL A 106 2.86 -15.72 8.54
N ALA A 107 3.97 -15.52 9.26
CA ALA A 107 4.27 -14.24 9.91
C ALA A 107 4.49 -13.10 8.91
N LYS A 108 5.09 -13.38 7.75
CA LYS A 108 5.26 -12.44 6.65
C LYS A 108 3.92 -12.04 6.04
N LEU A 109 3.03 -13.00 5.78
CA LEU A 109 1.68 -12.72 5.27
C LEU A 109 0.91 -11.82 6.24
N ALA A 110 0.84 -12.19 7.51
CA ALA A 110 0.16 -11.41 8.54
C ALA A 110 0.71 -9.97 8.66
N ARG A 111 2.03 -9.79 8.60
CA ARG A 111 2.66 -8.46 8.62
C ARG A 111 2.38 -7.67 7.36
N THR A 112 2.32 -8.32 6.20
CA THR A 112 2.03 -7.67 4.93
C THR A 112 0.60 -7.13 4.93
N ILE A 113 -0.38 -7.94 5.35
CA ILE A 113 -1.78 -7.49 5.50
C ILE A 113 -1.85 -6.29 6.45
N TYR A 114 -1.28 -6.41 7.65
CA TYR A 114 -1.25 -5.33 8.64
C TYR A 114 -0.60 -4.04 8.09
N ASN A 115 0.56 -4.15 7.45
CA ASN A 115 1.27 -2.99 6.93
C ASN A 115 0.49 -2.33 5.79
N THR A 116 -0.17 -3.12 4.94
CA THR A 116 -0.92 -2.58 3.81
C THR A 116 -2.14 -1.82 4.29
N VAL A 117 -2.89 -2.34 5.27
CA VAL A 117 -4.01 -1.61 5.91
C VAL A 117 -3.50 -0.41 6.71
N LYS A 118 -2.34 -0.50 7.37
CA LYS A 118 -1.72 0.64 8.05
C LYS A 118 -1.35 1.78 7.09
N GLN A 119 -0.99 1.44 5.85
CA GLN A 119 -0.67 2.41 4.80
C GLN A 119 -1.93 2.95 4.11
N SER A 120 -2.92 2.08 3.89
CA SER A 120 -4.18 2.33 3.19
C SER A 120 -5.37 1.91 4.08
N PRO A 121 -5.71 2.71 5.12
CA PRO A 121 -6.76 2.39 6.09
C PRO A 121 -8.13 2.07 5.48
N GLU A 122 -8.46 2.68 4.34
CA GLU A 122 -9.69 2.44 3.57
C GLU A 122 -9.86 0.98 3.13
N LYS A 123 -8.76 0.23 3.01
CA LYS A 123 -8.77 -1.20 2.68
C LYS A 123 -9.13 -2.10 3.87
N PHE A 124 -9.30 -1.55 5.08
CA PHE A 124 -9.59 -2.34 6.28
C PHE A 124 -10.82 -3.23 6.11
N TYR A 125 -11.92 -2.70 5.56
CA TYR A 125 -13.18 -3.43 5.43
C TYR A 125 -13.11 -4.58 4.43
N ALA A 126 -12.18 -4.54 3.47
CA ALA A 126 -11.93 -5.65 2.57
C ALA A 126 -11.33 -6.86 3.30
N VAL A 127 -10.74 -6.68 4.48
CA VAL A 127 -10.07 -7.75 5.25
C VAL A 127 -10.39 -7.67 6.74
N GLU A 128 -11.58 -7.21 7.11
CA GLU A 128 -11.91 -7.00 8.53
C GLU A 128 -11.84 -8.31 9.35
N SER A 129 -12.19 -9.44 8.71
CA SER A 129 -12.10 -10.79 9.30
C SER A 129 -10.67 -11.15 9.72
N PHE A 130 -9.65 -10.64 9.02
CA PHE A 130 -8.26 -10.80 9.43
C PHE A 130 -8.01 -10.23 10.83
N PHE A 131 -8.49 -9.01 11.08
CA PHE A 131 -8.30 -8.30 12.35
C PHE A 131 -9.18 -8.87 13.46
N TYR A 132 -10.37 -9.37 13.13
CA TYR A 132 -11.31 -9.91 14.10
C TYR A 132 -11.00 -11.35 14.52
N SER A 133 -10.54 -12.21 13.61
CA SER A 133 -10.40 -13.64 13.90
C SER A 133 -9.14 -14.29 13.33
N HIS A 134 -8.80 -14.10 12.05
CA HIS A 134 -7.77 -14.92 11.40
C HIS A 134 -6.38 -14.73 12.03
N LEU A 135 -6.02 -13.48 12.37
CA LEU A 135 -4.76 -13.18 13.05
C LEU A 135 -4.70 -13.84 14.43
N ASP A 136 -5.77 -13.74 15.21
CA ASP A 136 -5.82 -14.25 16.58
C ASP A 136 -5.72 -15.78 16.62
N ASN A 137 -6.53 -16.45 15.79
CA ASN A 137 -6.51 -17.91 15.66
C ASN A 137 -5.11 -18.39 15.25
N THR A 138 -4.51 -17.75 14.25
CA THR A 138 -3.17 -18.09 13.76
C THR A 138 -2.10 -17.92 14.83
N VAL A 139 -2.13 -16.81 15.57
CA VAL A 139 -1.21 -16.56 16.68
C VAL A 139 -1.37 -17.65 17.75
N ASN A 140 -2.60 -17.94 18.17
CA ASN A 140 -2.87 -18.93 19.21
C ASN A 140 -2.43 -20.34 18.80
N LEU A 141 -2.69 -20.76 17.56
CA LEU A 141 -2.24 -22.05 17.04
C LEU A 141 -0.72 -22.17 17.01
N ILE A 142 -0.01 -21.14 16.53
CA ILE A 142 1.44 -21.15 16.45
C ILE A 142 2.07 -21.12 17.85
N ASP A 143 1.50 -20.35 18.76
CA ASP A 143 1.92 -20.33 20.16
C ASP A 143 1.81 -21.70 20.82
N ASN A 144 0.63 -22.32 20.73
CA ASN A 144 0.39 -23.64 21.31
C ASN A 144 1.27 -24.71 20.63
N TYR A 145 1.36 -24.68 19.30
CA TYR A 145 2.22 -25.58 18.54
C TYR A 145 3.68 -25.47 18.96
N THR A 146 4.25 -24.26 18.99
CA THR A 146 5.66 -24.06 19.34
C THR A 146 5.97 -24.38 20.80
N MET A 147 5.02 -24.18 21.71
CA MET A 147 5.13 -24.60 23.10
C MET A 147 5.15 -26.13 23.22
N LEU A 148 4.11 -26.79 22.70
CA LEU A 148 3.93 -28.24 22.80
C LEU A 148 5.03 -29.00 22.04
N GLN A 149 5.48 -28.49 20.89
CA GLN A 149 6.54 -29.11 20.09
C GLN A 149 7.87 -29.20 20.87
N ARG A 150 8.10 -28.32 21.84
CA ARG A 150 9.33 -28.29 22.66
C ARG A 150 9.27 -29.19 23.89
N MET A 151 8.10 -29.74 24.24
CA MET A 151 7.97 -30.63 25.40
C MET A 151 8.73 -31.95 25.19
N PRO A 152 9.49 -32.45 26.18
CA PRO A 152 10.14 -33.75 26.09
C PRO A 152 9.11 -34.90 26.18
N ASN A 153 9.53 -36.12 25.79
CA ASN A 153 8.80 -37.38 26.05
C ASN A 153 7.34 -37.46 25.56
N LYS A 154 7.05 -36.89 24.39
CA LYS A 154 5.69 -36.88 23.82
C LYS A 154 5.17 -38.27 23.44
N SER A 155 3.92 -38.55 23.82
CA SER A 155 3.18 -39.75 23.44
C SER A 155 2.88 -39.81 21.93
N LYS A 156 2.45 -40.98 21.44
CA LYS A 156 2.03 -41.15 20.04
C LYS A 156 0.83 -40.25 19.70
N GLU A 157 -0.11 -40.10 20.63
CA GLU A 157 -1.29 -39.25 20.46
C GLU A 157 -0.92 -37.77 20.40
N GLU A 158 0.00 -37.31 21.24
CA GLU A 158 0.47 -35.91 21.24
C GLU A 158 1.19 -35.56 19.94
N LYS A 159 2.00 -36.49 19.40
CA LYS A 159 2.63 -36.34 18.08
C LYS A 159 1.59 -36.25 16.97
N ALA A 160 0.50 -37.03 17.04
CA ALA A 160 -0.59 -36.96 16.08
C ALA A 160 -1.34 -35.62 16.18
N LYS A 161 -1.62 -35.12 17.38
CA LYS A 161 -2.22 -33.80 17.61
C LYS A 161 -1.35 -32.68 17.03
N LEU A 162 -0.04 -32.71 17.25
CA LEU A 162 0.90 -31.74 16.68
C LEU A 162 0.92 -31.77 15.15
N LYS A 163 0.80 -32.95 14.53
CA LYS A 163 0.67 -33.08 13.08
C LYS A 163 -0.63 -32.44 12.59
N GLN A 164 -1.74 -32.66 13.29
CA GLN A 164 -3.02 -32.03 12.97
C GLN A 164 -2.94 -30.51 13.10
N THR A 165 -2.36 -29.99 14.19
CA THR A 165 -2.17 -28.54 14.38
C THR A 165 -1.34 -27.93 13.26
N LYS A 166 -0.32 -28.64 12.76
CA LYS A 166 0.46 -28.18 11.60
C LYS A 166 -0.40 -28.03 10.35
N LEU A 167 -1.29 -28.99 10.07
CA LEU A 167 -2.23 -28.90 8.94
C LEU A 167 -3.18 -27.71 9.10
N THR A 168 -3.68 -27.46 10.31
CA THR A 168 -4.53 -26.30 10.58
C THR A 168 -3.78 -24.97 10.43
N ILE A 169 -2.49 -24.92 10.80
CA ILE A 169 -1.64 -23.74 10.52
C ILE A 169 -1.52 -23.52 9.00
N ASP A 170 -1.38 -24.59 8.22
CA ASP A 170 -1.33 -24.51 6.75
C ASP A 170 -2.66 -24.06 6.14
N GLU A 171 -3.80 -24.44 6.73
CA GLU A 171 -5.12 -23.92 6.36
C GLU A 171 -5.25 -22.43 6.67
N ASN A 172 -4.89 -22.00 7.88
CA ASN A 172 -4.89 -20.58 8.25
C ASN A 172 -3.97 -19.77 7.34
N LYS A 173 -2.82 -20.32 6.93
CA LYS A 173 -1.94 -19.69 5.94
C LYS A 173 -2.68 -19.43 4.63
N ARG A 174 -3.47 -20.38 4.13
CA ARG A 174 -4.28 -20.19 2.91
C ARG A 174 -5.33 -19.09 3.12
N THR A 175 -5.96 -19.02 4.29
CA THR A 175 -6.86 -17.92 4.63
C THR A 175 -6.15 -16.57 4.59
N LEU A 176 -4.94 -16.46 5.15
CA LEU A 176 -4.16 -15.23 5.08
C LEU A 176 -3.75 -14.87 3.64
N VAL A 177 -3.49 -15.86 2.78
CA VAL A 177 -3.26 -15.62 1.34
C VAL A 177 -4.51 -15.06 0.69
N ALA A 178 -5.69 -15.59 1.02
CA ALA A 178 -6.97 -15.08 0.52
C ALA A 178 -7.23 -13.64 0.97
N ASP A 179 -7.03 -13.34 2.27
CA ASP A 179 -7.13 -11.98 2.80
C ASP A 179 -6.20 -11.01 2.04
N LEU A 180 -4.94 -11.42 1.83
CA LEU A 180 -3.98 -10.60 1.08
C LEU A 180 -4.37 -10.43 -0.39
N LYS A 181 -4.97 -11.44 -1.01
CA LYS A 181 -5.47 -11.34 -2.39
C LYS A 181 -6.63 -10.34 -2.47
N GLN A 182 -7.60 -10.45 -1.57
CA GLN A 182 -8.75 -9.55 -1.50
C GLN A 182 -8.31 -8.09 -1.31
N LEU A 183 -7.29 -7.87 -0.49
CA LEU A 183 -6.73 -6.53 -0.26
C LEU A 183 -6.08 -5.90 -1.51
N ASN A 184 -5.63 -6.72 -2.46
CA ASN A 184 -4.97 -6.31 -3.69
C ASN A 184 -5.85 -6.49 -4.94
N GLU A 185 -7.10 -6.90 -4.79
CA GLU A 185 -8.00 -7.22 -5.90
C GLU A 185 -8.16 -6.05 -6.88
N SER A 186 -8.36 -4.83 -6.35
CA SER A 186 -8.45 -3.62 -7.18
C SER A 186 -7.17 -3.33 -7.96
N SER A 187 -6.00 -3.63 -7.40
CA SER A 187 -4.71 -3.48 -8.08
C SER A 187 -4.54 -4.47 -9.23
N TYR A 188 -5.02 -5.71 -9.06
CA TYR A 188 -4.99 -6.70 -10.14
C TYR A 188 -5.96 -6.35 -11.26
N HIS A 189 -7.19 -5.93 -10.94
CA HIS A 189 -8.15 -5.48 -11.93
C HIS A 189 -7.63 -4.29 -12.75
N GLN A 190 -6.93 -3.35 -12.11
CA GLN A 190 -6.29 -2.25 -12.82
C GLN A 190 -5.18 -2.74 -13.76
N LEU A 191 -4.34 -3.68 -13.30
CA LEU A 191 -3.30 -4.27 -14.14
C LEU A 191 -3.88 -4.98 -15.38
N ASP A 192 -4.99 -5.71 -15.20
CA ASP A 192 -5.67 -6.40 -16.30
C ASP A 192 -6.17 -5.39 -17.36
N ILE A 193 -6.75 -4.26 -16.94
CA ILE A 193 -7.13 -3.17 -17.85
C ILE A 193 -5.91 -2.58 -18.55
N GLU A 194 -4.83 -2.30 -17.81
CA GLU A 194 -3.60 -1.74 -18.39
C GLU A 194 -2.98 -2.69 -19.43
N MET A 195 -3.05 -4.00 -19.20
CA MET A 195 -2.65 -5.01 -20.16
C MET A 195 -3.55 -5.04 -21.40
N GLU A 196 -4.88 -5.03 -21.22
CA GLU A 196 -5.84 -5.00 -22.34
C GLU A 196 -5.65 -3.74 -23.21
N LEU A 197 -5.45 -2.58 -22.58
CA LEU A 197 -5.16 -1.34 -23.27
C LEU A 197 -3.84 -1.40 -24.05
N ALA A 198 -2.82 -2.06 -23.49
CA ALA A 198 -1.54 -2.26 -24.16
C ALA A 198 -1.68 -3.15 -25.40
N ASP A 199 -2.49 -4.21 -25.31
CA ASP A 199 -2.78 -5.10 -26.43
C ASP A 199 -3.55 -4.37 -27.54
N ILE A 200 -4.60 -3.62 -27.19
CA ILE A 200 -5.35 -2.77 -28.15
C ILE A 200 -4.42 -1.76 -28.84
N ALA A 201 -3.50 -1.14 -28.09
CA ALA A 201 -2.53 -0.20 -28.65
C ALA A 201 -1.56 -0.87 -29.63
N LYS A 202 -1.11 -2.09 -29.32
CA LYS A 202 -0.24 -2.89 -30.18
C LYS A 202 -0.96 -3.31 -31.46
N ASP A 203 -2.20 -3.78 -31.36
CA ASP A 203 -3.03 -4.14 -32.52
C ASP A 203 -3.26 -2.93 -33.41
N ARG A 204 -3.65 -1.79 -32.82
CA ARG A 204 -3.84 -0.53 -33.57
C ARG A 204 -2.55 -0.11 -34.29
N ASN A 205 -1.38 -0.23 -33.66
CA ASN A 205 -0.12 0.09 -34.32
C ASN A 205 0.19 -0.86 -35.48
N SER A 206 -0.10 -2.16 -35.30
CA SER A 206 0.06 -3.18 -36.35
C SER A 206 -0.86 -2.89 -37.55
N TYR A 207 -2.13 -2.54 -37.30
CA TYR A 207 -3.06 -2.10 -38.34
C TYR A 207 -2.58 -0.84 -39.07
N ARG A 208 -2.06 0.15 -38.34
CA ARG A 208 -1.52 1.39 -38.96
C ARG A 208 -0.31 1.11 -39.84
N GLN A 209 0.56 0.19 -39.45
CA GLN A 209 1.71 -0.24 -40.25
C GLN A 209 1.24 -0.94 -41.54
N ALA A 210 0.30 -1.90 -41.43
CA ALA A 210 -0.26 -2.59 -42.59
C ALA A 210 -0.97 -1.64 -43.58
N ILE A 211 -1.73 -0.66 -43.09
CA ILE A 211 -2.34 0.38 -43.94
C ILE A 211 -1.26 1.20 -44.65
N THR A 212 -0.21 1.60 -43.92
CA THR A 212 0.89 2.39 -44.48
C THR A 212 1.65 1.62 -45.56
N GLU A 213 1.90 0.33 -45.35
CA GLU A 213 2.56 -0.56 -46.32
C GLU A 213 1.69 -0.78 -47.56
N SER A 214 0.40 -1.10 -47.40
CA SER A 214 -0.50 -1.26 -48.56
C SER A 214 -0.67 0.04 -49.36
N THR A 215 -0.63 1.19 -48.69
CA THR A 215 -0.70 2.50 -49.34
C THR A 215 0.57 2.77 -50.16
N LYS A 216 1.75 2.46 -49.60
CA LYS A 216 3.03 2.56 -50.31
C LYS A 216 3.08 1.61 -51.52
N GLU A 217 2.59 0.39 -51.37
CA GLU A 217 2.52 -0.59 -52.45
C GLU A 217 1.63 -0.12 -53.61
N LYS A 218 0.41 0.37 -53.31
CA LYS A 218 -0.50 0.94 -54.32
C LYS A 218 0.11 2.15 -55.05
N VAL A 219 0.82 3.02 -54.33
CA VAL A 219 1.51 4.18 -54.92
C VAL A 219 2.63 3.73 -55.86
N ASN A 220 3.42 2.72 -55.49
CA ASN A 220 4.46 2.17 -56.35
C ASN A 220 3.89 1.49 -57.60
N LEU A 221 2.82 0.70 -57.46
CA LEU A 221 2.13 0.08 -58.60
C LEU A 221 1.63 1.12 -59.60
N LYS A 222 1.01 2.21 -59.11
CA LYS A 222 0.53 3.31 -59.97
C LYS A 222 1.68 4.06 -60.67
N LYS A 223 2.81 4.24 -59.98
CA LYS A 223 4.00 4.89 -60.56
C LYS A 223 4.62 4.01 -61.66
N ASN A 224 4.69 2.70 -61.44
CA ASN A 224 5.18 1.76 -62.43
C ASN A 224 4.25 1.67 -63.63
N ALA A 225 2.92 1.61 -63.43
CA ALA A 225 1.95 1.63 -64.51
C ALA A 225 2.09 2.86 -65.42
N LYS A 226 2.21 4.06 -64.84
CA LYS A 226 2.47 5.30 -65.61
C LYS A 226 3.79 5.26 -66.38
N LYS A 227 4.82 4.63 -65.82
CA LYS A 227 6.11 4.48 -66.49
C LYS A 227 6.00 3.57 -67.71
N TYR A 228 5.28 2.45 -67.58
CA TYR A 228 5.02 1.56 -68.71
C TYR A 228 4.16 2.21 -69.79
N GLU A 229 3.14 2.98 -69.41
CA GLU A 229 2.29 3.74 -70.34
C GLU A 229 3.12 4.76 -71.13
N TYR A 230 3.99 5.52 -70.47
CA TYR A 230 4.92 6.45 -71.12
C TYR A 230 5.97 5.77 -72.03
N GLU A 231 6.41 4.56 -71.66
CA GLU A 231 7.35 3.77 -72.48
C GLU A 231 6.68 3.13 -73.70
N MET A 232 5.37 2.88 -73.64
CA MET A 232 4.56 2.41 -74.78
C MET A 232 4.26 3.56 -75.74
N GLU A 233 3.85 4.73 -75.24
CA GLU A 233 3.60 5.93 -76.08
C GLU A 233 4.85 6.35 -76.88
N ARG A 234 6.06 6.19 -76.32
CA ARG A 234 7.32 6.50 -77.03
C ARG A 234 7.77 5.46 -78.07
N LYS A 235 7.11 4.31 -78.18
CA LYS A 235 7.44 3.28 -79.18
C LYS A 235 6.52 3.32 -80.40
N ASP A 236 5.43 4.07 -80.33
CA ASP A 236 4.43 4.22 -81.38
C ASP A 236 4.59 5.54 -82.19
N ASP A 237 5.59 6.37 -81.84
CA ASP A 237 6.08 7.56 -82.57
C ASP A 237 7.41 7.27 -83.30
#